data_AF-A0A661M509-F1
#
_entry.id   AF-A0A661M509-F1
#
_cell.length_a   1.000
_cell.length_b   1.000
_cell.length_c   1.000
_cell.angle_alpha   90.00
_cell.angle_beta   90.00
_cell.angle_gamma   90.00
#
_symmetry.space_group_name_H-M   'P 1'
#
loop_
_entity.id
_entity.type
_entity.pdbx_description
1 polymer ?
#
loop_
_entity_poly.entity_id
_entity_poly.type
_entity_poly.pdbx_seq_one_letter_code
_entity_poly.pdbx_strand_id
1 'polypeptide(L)' 'MHYVEDKAQFLPAGTLNKPPNSVQISATELRRQLEYGLKIPDWYTPQEVMSELKKAYPPRHRQGFTIKVPVLNGTYG' A
#
# COMPACT_ATOMS: atom_id res chain seq x y z
N MET A 1 -9.28 7.37 -8.44
CA MET A 1 -8.65 8.55 -9.04
C MET A 1 -7.40 8.09 -9.76
N HIS A 2 -7.13 8.61 -10.96
CA HIS A 2 -5.95 8.28 -11.74
C HIS A 2 -5.05 9.49 -11.76
N TYR A 3 -3.77 9.29 -11.46
CA TYR A 3 -2.79 10.32 -11.68
C TYR A 3 -2.36 10.27 -13.15
N VAL A 4 -2.42 11.42 -13.83
CA VAL A 4 -1.97 11.55 -15.22
C VAL A 4 -0.64 12.30 -15.20
N GLU A 5 0.45 11.58 -15.50
CA GLU A 5 1.82 12.13 -15.51
C GLU A 5 1.91 13.35 -16.45
N ASP A 6 1.26 13.28 -17.62
CA ASP A 6 1.26 14.36 -18.61
C ASP A 6 0.67 15.69 -18.10
N LYS A 7 -0.17 15.65 -17.06
CA LYS A 7 -0.88 16.81 -16.52
C LYS A 7 -0.54 17.12 -15.07
N ALA A 8 0.28 16.28 -14.44
CA ALA A 8 0.58 16.31 -13.01
C ALA A 8 -0.67 16.47 -12.10
N GLN A 9 -1.81 15.93 -12.52
CA GLN A 9 -3.11 16.13 -11.87
C GLN A 9 -3.86 14.80 -11.66
N PHE A 10 -4.65 14.75 -10.59
CA PHE A 10 -5.57 13.66 -10.31
C PHE A 10 -6.88 13.86 -11.08
N LEU A 11 -7.18 12.94 -11.99
CA LEU A 11 -8.44 12.94 -12.72
C LEU A 11 -9.35 11.79 -12.24
N PRO A 12 -10.67 12.04 -12.11
CA PRO A 12 -11.63 10.98 -11.89
C PRO A 12 -11.67 10.03 -13.09
N ALA A 13 -11.84 8.73 -12.82
CA ALA A 13 -11.74 7.67 -13.83
C ALA A 13 -12.70 7.85 -15.02
N GLY A 14 -13.84 8.53 -14.82
CA GLY A 14 -14.85 8.78 -15.84
C GLY A 14 -14.50 9.85 -16.89
N THR A 15 -13.40 10.60 -16.73
CA THR A 15 -13.04 11.71 -17.64
C THR A 15 -11.89 11.35 -18.61
N LEU A 16 -11.40 10.11 -18.56
CA LEU A 16 -10.28 9.65 -19.40
C LEU A 16 -10.80 9.01 -20.70
N ASN A 17 -10.86 9.79 -21.78
CA ASN A 17 -11.30 9.34 -23.12
C ASN A 17 -10.23 8.57 -23.93
N LYS A 18 -9.00 8.50 -23.42
CA LYS A 18 -7.87 7.72 -23.94
C LYS A 18 -7.13 7.13 -22.73
N PRO A 19 -6.26 6.12 -22.89
CA PRO A 19 -5.29 5.80 -21.85
C PRO A 19 -4.09 6.74 -22.05
N PRO A 20 -4.04 7.96 -21.45
CA PRO A 20 -2.74 8.56 -21.21
C PRO A 20 -1.97 7.60 -20.29
N ASN A 21 -0.65 7.75 -20.20
CA ASN A 21 0.18 7.04 -19.22
C ASN A 21 -0.32 7.38 -17.80
N SER A 22 -1.38 6.69 -17.39
CA SER A 22 -2.10 6.92 -16.15
C SER A 22 -1.66 5.84 -15.19
N VAL A 23 -0.91 6.24 -14.18
CA VAL A 23 -0.43 5.31 -13.17
C VAL A 23 -1.47 5.30 -12.05
N GLN A 24 -2.12 4.16 -11.88
CA GLN A 24 -3.07 3.95 -10.79
C GLN A 24 -2.41 3.06 -9.73
N ILE A 25 -2.16 3.62 -8.55
CA ILE A 25 -1.77 2.84 -7.37
C ILE A 25 -3.04 2.57 -6.56
N SER A 26 -3.38 1.29 -6.41
CA SER A 26 -4.50 0.86 -5.57
C SER A 26 -4.12 0.96 -4.08
N ALA A 27 -5.12 1.08 -3.20
CA ALA A 27 -4.89 1.07 -1.76
C ALA A 27 -4.23 -0.24 -1.28
N THR A 28 -4.46 -1.35 -1.98
CA THR A 28 -3.83 -2.64 -1.71
C THR A 28 -2.35 -2.62 -2.08
N GLU A 29 -2.01 -2.03 -3.23
CA GLU A 29 -0.62 -1.88 -3.67
C GLU A 29 0.14 -0.92 -2.75
N LEU A 30 -0.51 0.15 -2.28
CA LEU A 30 0.05 1.06 -1.28
C LEU A 30 0.40 0.32 0.01
N ARG A 31 -0.54 -0.47 0.56
CA ARG A 31 -0.27 -1.29 1.76
C ARG A 31 0.88 -2.24 1.53
N ARG A 32 0.92 -2.92 0.37
CA ARG A 32 2.03 -3.79 -0.01
C ARG A 32 3.35 -3.03 0.00
N GLN A 33 3.41 -1.86 -0.64
CA GLN A 33 4.63 -1.05 -0.66
C GLN A 33 5.06 -0.61 0.75
N LEU A 34 4.13 -0.26 1.63
CA LEU A 34 4.43 0.05 3.04
C LEU A 34 4.96 -1.18 3.80
N GLU A 35 4.34 -2.35 3.62
CA GLU A 35 4.75 -3.61 4.28
C GLU A 35 6.16 -4.03 3.88
N TYR A 36 6.51 -3.89 2.60
CA TYR A 36 7.82 -4.23 2.04
C TYR A 36 8.82 -3.07 2.09
N GLY A 37 8.42 -1.88 2.56
CA GLY A 37 9.28 -0.69 2.60
C GLY A 37 9.72 -0.18 1.22
N LEU A 38 8.92 -0.41 0.17
CA LEU A 38 9.18 0.05 -1.19
C LEU A 38 9.01 1.57 -1.31
N LYS A 39 9.70 2.17 -2.28
CA LYS A 39 9.55 3.60 -2.58
C LYS A 39 8.20 3.85 -3.23
N ILE A 40 7.35 4.60 -2.54
CA ILE A 40 6.10 5.14 -3.09
C ILE A 40 6.45 6.46 -3.80
N PRO A 41 5.98 6.68 -5.03
CA PRO A 41 6.25 7.93 -5.75
C PRO A 41 5.64 9.14 -5.04
N ASP A 42 6.37 10.27 -5.01
CA ASP A 42 5.93 11.50 -4.36
C ASP A 42 4.65 12.10 -4.99
N TRP A 43 4.37 11.78 -6.25
CA TRP A 43 3.14 12.20 -6.93
C TRP A 43 1.87 11.55 -6.35
N TYR A 44 1.99 10.38 -5.71
CA TYR A 44 0.84 9.67 -5.16
C TYR A 44 0.46 10.20 -3.78
N THR A 45 1.44 10.58 -2.97
CA THR A 45 1.24 11.05 -1.61
C THR A 45 2.43 11.94 -1.21
N PRO A 46 2.19 13.12 -0.62
CA PRO A 46 3.27 13.99 -0.15
C PRO A 46 4.18 13.27 0.86
N GLN A 47 5.47 13.62 0.87
CA GLN A 47 6.45 12.99 1.76
C GLN A 47 6.09 13.08 3.24
N GLU A 48 5.46 14.18 3.66
CA GLU A 48 4.99 14.37 5.04
C GLU A 48 3.96 13.30 5.43
N VAL A 49 2.97 13.06 4.57
CA VAL A 49 1.95 12.01 4.77
C VAL A 49 2.59 10.61 4.69
N MET A 50 3.57 10.42 3.80
CA MET A 50 4.32 9.15 3.71
C MET A 50 5.07 8.86 5.01
N SER A 51 5.65 9.88 5.64
CA SER A 51 6.37 9.74 6.91
C SER A 51 5.45 9.32 8.06
N GLU A 52 4.24 9.90 8.13
CA GLU A 52 3.22 9.53 9.11
C GLU A 52 2.68 8.12 8.84
N LEU A 53 2.42 7.76 7.58
CA LEU A 53 2.00 6.42 7.20
C LEU A 53 3.03 5.35 7.58
N LYS A 54 4.33 5.64 7.44
CA LYS A 54 5.41 4.73 7.88
C LYS A 54 5.49 4.58 9.39
N LYS A 55 5.14 5.63 10.16
CA LYS A 55 5.04 5.54 11.63
C LYS A 55 3.84 4.70 12.05
N ALA A 56 2.69 4.91 11.42
CA ALA A 56 1.45 4.18 11.72
C ALA A 56 1.50 2.71 11.28
N TYR A 57 2.11 2.43 10.13
CA TYR A 57 2.26 1.09 9.55
C TYR A 57 3.74 0.77 9.36
N PRO A 58 4.44 0.37 10.42
CA PRO A 58 5.84 0.00 10.32
C PRO A 58 5.99 -1.25 9.42
N PRO A 59 7.10 -1.40 8.70
CA PRO A 59 7.33 -2.55 7.81
C PRO A 59 7.35 -3.86 8.60
N ARG A 60 7.00 -4.98 7.96
CA ARG A 60 6.80 -6.29 8.64
C ARG A 60 7.96 -6.74 9.51
N HIS A 61 9.20 -6.43 9.12
CA HIS A 61 10.40 -6.77 9.90
C HIS A 61 10.53 -6.00 11.23
N ARG A 62 9.71 -4.98 11.47
CA ARG A 62 9.62 -4.20 12.72
C ARG A 62 8.31 -4.44 13.47
N GLN A 63 7.39 -5.22 12.92
CA GLN A 63 6.12 -5.53 13.56
C GLN A 63 6.30 -6.72 14.52
N GLY A 64 5.70 -6.61 15.72
CA GLY A 64 5.55 -7.76 16.60
C GLY A 64 4.57 -8.77 16.02
N PHE A 65 4.81 -10.06 16.22
CA PHE A 65 3.89 -11.13 15.82
C PHE A 65 3.60 -12.04 17.01
N THR A 66 2.42 -12.66 16.99
CA THR A 66 2.01 -13.66 17.98
C THR A 66 1.90 -15.01 17.29
N ILE A 67 2.59 -16.02 17.82
CA ILE A 67 2.39 -17.40 17.39
C ILE A 67 1.24 -17.98 18.20
N LYS A 68 0.14 -18.29 17.52
CA LYS A 68 -0.94 -19.09 18.11
C LYS A 68 -0.66 -20.56 17.81
N VAL A 69 -0.26 -21.31 18.84
CA VAL A 69 -0.09 -22.77 18.74
C VAL A 69 -1.47 -23.43 18.86
N PRO A 70 -1.91 -24.26 17.90
CA PRO A 70 -3.14 -25.02 18.04
C PRO A 70 -2.94 -26.15 19.06
N VAL A 71 -3.87 -26.30 20.01
CA VAL A 71 -3.95 -27.49 20.87
C VAL A 71 -4.42 -28.66 20.03
N LEU A 72 -3.60 -29.71 19.94
CA LEU A 72 -4.02 -31.01 19.44
C LEU A 72 -4.52 -31.83 20.63
N ASN A 73 -5.83 -32.07 20.68
CA ASN A 73 -6.39 -33.06 21.60
C ASN A 73 -5.94 -34.44 21.13
N GLY A 74 -4.83 -34.92 21.69
CA GLY A 74 -4.32 -36.26 21.42
C GLY A 74 -5.16 -37.32 22.12
N THR A 75 -6.05 -37.98 21.39
CA THR A 75 -6.42 -39.37 21.69
C THR A 75 -5.41 -40.26 20.98
N TYR A 76 -4.29 -40.54 21.64
CA TYR A 76 -3.52 -41.74 21.34
C TYR A 76 -4.13 -42.85 22.20
N GLY A 77 -4.87 -43.74 21.55
CA GLY A 77 -5.39 -44.97 22.16
C GLY A 77 -4.32 -46.04 22.32
#